data_AF-A0A103ELN0-F1
#
_entry.id   AF-A0A103ELN0-F1
#
_cell.length_a   1.000
_cell.length_b   1.000
_cell.length_c   1.000
_cell.angle_alpha   90.00
_cell.angle_beta   90.00
_cell.angle_gamma   90.00
#
_symmetry.space_group_name_H-M   'P 1'
#
loop_
_entity.id
_entity.type
_entity.pdbx_description
1 polymer ?
#
loop_
_entity_poly.entity_id
_entity_poly.type
_entity_poly.pdbx_seq_one_letter_code
_entity_poly.pdbx_strand_id
1 'polypeptide(L)'
;MRLLKTVLFHILYTFRGLVLVLCRLLSGLFLFGFLGTLVFGGGRVGWSPKLTMLAFGIGFGALSWYYDRLVIYLAPENSNLVLYR
;
A
#
# COMPACT_ATOMS: atom_id res chain seq x y z
N MET A 1 21.68 18.70 -1.91
CA MET A 1 21.08 17.46 -1.36
C MET A 1 19.88 17.68 -0.44
N ARG A 2 19.86 18.72 0.43
CA ARG A 2 18.69 19.03 1.28
C ARG A 2 17.43 19.38 0.47
N LEU A 3 17.54 20.26 -0.53
CA LEU A 3 16.41 20.67 -1.39
C LEU A 3 15.72 19.50 -2.11
N LEU A 4 16.50 18.56 -2.67
CA LEU A 4 15.96 17.37 -3.35
C LEU A 4 15.11 16.52 -2.38
N LYS A 5 15.61 16.28 -1.17
CA LYS A 5 14.87 15.52 -0.14
C LYS A 5 13.58 16.24 0.28
N THR A 6 13.63 17.57 0.40
CA THR A 6 12.45 18.38 0.77
C THR A 6 11.37 18.38 -0.30
N VAL A 7 11.75 18.50 -1.58
CA VAL A 7 10.81 18.43 -2.71
C VAL A 7 10.23 17.03 -2.82
N LEU A 8 11.05 15.99 -2.70
CA LEU A 8 10.60 14.59 -2.72
C LEU A 8 9.62 14.31 -1.57
N PHE A 9 9.91 14.81 -0.36
CA PHE A 9 9.00 14.72 0.78
C PHE A 9 7.65 15.41 0.50
N HIS A 10 7.64 16.64 -0.03
CA HIS A 10 6.39 17.34 -0.33
C HIS A 10 5.54 16.62 -1.37
N ILE A 11 6.16 16.09 -2.43
CA ILE A 11 5.46 15.32 -3.46
C ILE A 11 4.87 14.05 -2.83
N LEU A 12 5.68 13.25 -2.12
CA LEU A 12 5.18 12.04 -1.49
C LEU A 12 4.10 12.33 -0.44
N TYR A 13 4.25 13.41 0.33
CA TYR A 13 3.27 13.79 1.33
C TYR A 13 1.93 14.21 0.69
N THR A 14 1.97 14.99 -0.39
CA THR A 14 0.77 15.43 -1.13
C THR A 14 0.00 14.24 -1.68
N PHE A 15 0.71 13.24 -2.22
CA PHE A 15 0.09 12.03 -2.76
C PHE A 15 -0.11 10.92 -1.73
N ARG A 16 0.31 11.08 -0.46
CA ARG A 16 0.23 10.04 0.57
C ARG A 16 -1.18 9.51 0.76
N GLY A 17 -2.16 10.40 0.89
CA GLY A 17 -3.56 10.01 1.04
C GLY A 17 -4.05 9.19 -0.16
N LEU A 18 -3.75 9.65 -1.36
CA LEU A 18 -4.16 8.99 -2.60
C LEU A 18 -3.50 7.62 -2.76
N VAL A 19 -2.19 7.51 -2.51
CA VAL A 19 -1.44 6.25 -2.59
C VAL A 19 -1.90 5.26 -1.53
N LEU A 20 -2.11 5.69 -0.29
CA LEU A 20 -2.60 4.83 0.80
C LEU A 20 -4.02 4.33 0.53
N VAL A 21 -4.92 5.22 0.11
CA VAL A 21 -6.31 4.85 -0.24
C VAL A 21 -6.32 3.89 -1.42
N LEU A 22 -5.54 4.17 -2.47
CA LEU A 22 -5.44 3.32 -3.64
C LEU A 22 -4.88 1.94 -3.27
N CYS A 23 -3.78 1.87 -2.50
CA CYS A 23 -3.21 0.59 -2.05
C CYS A 23 -4.19 -0.20 -1.18
N ARG A 24 -4.94 0.46 -0.28
CA ARG A 24 -5.96 -0.21 0.54
C ARG A 24 -7.14 -0.70 -0.28
N LEU A 25 -7.60 0.08 -1.27
CA LEU A 25 -8.66 -0.32 -2.19
C LEU A 25 -8.23 -1.52 -3.05
N LEU A 26 -7.03 -1.49 -3.63
CA LEU A 26 -6.50 -2.61 -4.39
C LEU A 26 -6.31 -3.84 -3.50
N SER A 27 -5.68 -3.68 -2.34
CA SER A 27 -5.48 -4.77 -1.38
C SER A 27 -6.82 -5.42 -0.99
N GLY A 28 -7.82 -4.60 -0.66
CA GLY A 28 -9.18 -5.05 -0.39
C GLY A 28 -9.78 -5.79 -1.58
N LEU A 29 -9.71 -5.23 -2.78
CA LEU A 29 -10.24 -5.84 -4.01
C LEU A 29 -9.64 -7.22 -4.27
N PHE A 30 -8.32 -7.38 -4.13
CA PHE A 30 -7.64 -8.65 -4.32
C PHE A 30 -7.97 -9.67 -3.22
N LEU A 31 -8.10 -9.23 -1.96
CA LEU A 31 -8.50 -10.10 -0.86
C LEU A 31 -9.97 -10.55 -0.97
N PHE A 32 -10.88 -9.65 -1.34
CA PHE A 32 -12.27 -9.98 -1.62
C PHE A 32 -12.40 -10.89 -2.84
N GLY A 33 -11.61 -10.65 -3.89
CA GLY A 33 -11.49 -11.53 -5.05
C GLY A 33 -11.03 -12.93 -4.64
N PHE A 34 -9.98 -13.02 -3.82
CA PHE A 34 -9.49 -14.29 -3.28
C PHE A 34 -10.57 -15.03 -2.48
N LEU A 35 -11.25 -14.36 -1.55
CA LEU A 35 -12.38 -14.92 -0.80
C LEU A 35 -13.50 -15.40 -1.74
N GLY A 36 -13.84 -14.63 -2.76
CA GLY A 36 -14.80 -15.03 -3.80
C GLY A 36 -14.38 -16.30 -4.53
N THR A 37 -13.09 -16.42 -4.90
CA THR A 37 -12.57 -17.64 -5.55
C THR A 37 -12.53 -18.86 -4.62
N LEU A 38 -12.46 -18.66 -3.31
CA LEU A 38 -12.55 -19.74 -2.32
C LEU A 38 -14.00 -20.20 -2.14
N VAL A 39 -14.94 -19.27 -2.02
CA VAL A 39 -16.36 -19.55 -1.74
C VAL A 39 -17.10 -20.05 -3.00
N PHE A 40 -16.93 -19.37 -4.14
CA PHE A 40 -17.67 -19.67 -5.37
C PHE A 40 -16.84 -20.41 -6.43
N GLY A 41 -15.51 -20.36 -6.32
CA GLY A 41 -14.57 -20.92 -7.30
C GLY A 41 -14.00 -22.30 -6.94
N GLY A 42 -14.56 -22.98 -5.95
CA GLY A 42 -14.17 -24.35 -5.56
C GLY A 42 -14.25 -25.31 -6.74
N GLY A 43 -13.10 -25.76 -7.26
CA GLY A 43 -13.00 -26.73 -8.35
C GLY A 43 -12.90 -26.16 -9.77
N ARG A 44 -13.27 -24.89 -10.00
CA ARG A 44 -13.20 -24.25 -11.35
C ARG A 44 -11.95 -23.41 -11.56
N VAL A 45 -11.39 -22.88 -10.48
CA VAL A 45 -10.23 -21.99 -10.49
C VAL A 45 -9.06 -22.71 -9.83
N GLY A 46 -7.99 -22.92 -10.59
CA GLY A 46 -6.77 -23.57 -10.10
C GLY A 46 -6.15 -22.82 -8.92
N TRP A 47 -5.27 -23.49 -8.16
CA TRP A 47 -4.61 -22.88 -7.00
C TRP A 47 -3.68 -21.72 -7.36
N SER A 48 -3.10 -21.73 -8.56
CA SER A 48 -2.18 -20.69 -9.04
C SER A 48 -2.80 -19.28 -9.01
N PRO A 49 -3.95 -18.99 -9.67
CA PRO A 49 -4.59 -17.67 -9.62
C PRO A 49 -5.08 -17.25 -8.22
N LYS A 50 -5.39 -18.21 -7.34
CA LYS A 50 -5.76 -17.92 -5.95
C LYS A 50 -4.57 -17.39 -5.16
N LEU A 51 -3.42 -18.05 -5.29
CA LEU A 51 -2.18 -17.65 -4.63
C LEU A 51 -1.65 -16.31 -5.17
N THR A 52 -1.78 -16.04 -6.47
CA THR A 52 -1.38 -14.73 -7.01
C THR A 52 -2.27 -13.61 -6.47
N MET A 53 -3.59 -13.79 -6.44
CA MET A 53 -4.51 -12.80 -5.83
C MET A 53 -4.18 -12.54 -4.35
N LEU A 54 -3.89 -13.60 -3.58
CA LEU A 54 -3.45 -13.46 -2.20
C LEU A 54 -2.12 -12.67 -2.10
N ALA A 55 -1.13 -13.03 -2.92
CA ALA A 55 0.18 -12.38 -2.94
C ALA A 55 0.07 -10.90 -3.31
N PHE A 56 -0.77 -10.54 -4.29
CA PHE A 56 -1.05 -9.15 -4.63
C PHE A 56 -1.79 -8.43 -3.50
N GLY A 57 -2.80 -9.04 -2.89
CA GLY A 57 -3.53 -8.46 -1.75
C GLY A 57 -2.62 -8.11 -0.58
N ILE A 58 -1.77 -9.05 -0.18
CA ILE A 58 -0.76 -8.85 0.88
C ILE A 58 0.31 -7.85 0.42
N GLY A 59 0.76 -7.96 -0.84
CA GLY A 59 1.78 -7.10 -1.44
C GLY A 59 1.37 -5.62 -1.45
N PHE A 60 0.15 -5.29 -1.85
CA PHE A 60 -0.37 -3.93 -1.79
C PHE A 60 -0.52 -3.41 -0.35
N GLY A 61 -0.87 -4.29 0.59
CA GLY A 61 -0.88 -3.96 2.02
C GLY A 61 0.52 -3.64 2.55
N ALA A 62 1.51 -4.47 2.22
CA ALA A 62 2.91 -4.24 2.55
C ALA A 62 3.48 -2.98 1.88
N LEU A 63 3.09 -2.71 0.63
CA LEU A 63 3.48 -1.51 -0.11
C LEU A 63 2.93 -0.23 0.55
N SER A 64 1.67 -0.26 1.01
CA SER A 64 1.08 0.82 1.79
C SER A 64 1.88 1.12 3.06
N TRP A 65 2.32 0.07 3.77
CA TRP A 65 3.14 0.22 4.98
C TRP A 65 4.55 0.73 4.67
N TYR A 66 5.16 0.22 3.61
CA TYR A 66 6.47 0.65 3.14
C TYR A 66 6.46 2.12 2.73
N TYR A 67 5.42 2.57 2.02
CA TYR A 67 5.26 3.97 1.64
C TYR A 67 5.21 4.89 2.87
N ASP A 68 4.46 4.47 3.90
CA ASP A 68 4.34 5.24 5.14
C ASP A 68 5.68 5.36 5.88
N ARG A 69 6.44 4.25 5.94
CA ARG A 69 7.81 4.24 6.49
C ARG A 69 8.76 5.12 5.69
N LEU A 70 8.65 5.10 4.38
CA LEU A 70 9.51 5.88 3.49
C LEU A 70 9.26 7.39 3.64
N VAL A 71 8.01 7.81 3.79
CA VAL A 71 7.66 9.22 4.10
C VAL A 71 8.25 9.67 5.44
N ILE A 72 8.18 8.84 6.48
CA ILE A 72 8.76 9.14 7.79
C ILE A 72 10.29 9.24 7.70
N TYR A 73 10.93 8.35 6.93
CA TYR A 73 12.39 8.36 6.76
C TYR A 73 12.88 9.60 5.99
N LEU A 74 12.08 10.09 5.04
CA LEU A 74 12.38 11.29 4.25
C LEU A 74 11.98 12.60 4.94
N ALA A 75 11.36 12.53 6.12
CA ALA A 75 10.93 13.69 6.87
C ALA A 75 12.12 14.58 7.26
N PRO A 76 12.07 15.90 6.99
CA PRO A 76 13.10 16.80 7.46
C PRO A 76 13.07 16.93 9.00
N GLU A 77 14.24 17.12 9.64
CA GLU A 77 14.44 17.22 11.10
C GLU A 77 13.55 18.27 11.81
N ASN A 78 13.00 19.24 11.07
CA ASN A 78 12.10 20.29 11.58
C ASN A 78 10.60 20.01 11.33
N SER A 79 10.24 18.87 10.73
CA SER A 79 8.83 18.51 10.55
C SER A 79 8.34 17.71 11.76
N ASN A 80 7.53 18.35 12.60
CA ASN A 80 6.84 17.72 13.74
C ASN A 80 5.80 16.69 13.24
N LEU A 81 6.25 15.52 12.80
CA LEU A 81 5.39 14.39 12.42
C LEU A 81 4.79 13.64 13.64
N VAL A 82 5.15 14.06 14.86
CA VAL A 82 4.62 13.51 16.12
C VAL A 82 3.12 13.78 16.29
N LEU A 83 2.56 14.80 15.61
CA LEU A 83 1.16 15.20 15.73
C LEU A 83 0.14 14.34 14.96
N TYR A 84 0.58 13.33 14.21
CA TYR A 84 -0.28 12.55 13.30
C TYR A 84 -0.20 11.03 13.50
N ARG A 85 0.21 10.59 14.70
CA ARG A 85 0.14 9.17 15.09
C ARG A 85 -1.28 8.78 15.50
#